data_AF-A0A1Y1RYA1-F1
#
_entry.id   AF-A0A1Y1RYA1-F1
#
_cell.length_a   1.000
_cell.length_b   1.000
_cell.length_c   1.000
_cell.angle_alpha   90.00
_cell.angle_beta   90.00
_cell.angle_gamma   90.00
#
_symmetry.space_group_name_H-M   'P 1'
#
loop_
_entity.id
_entity.type
_entity.pdbx_description
1 polymer ?
#
loop_
_entity_poly.entity_id
_entity_poly.type
_entity_poly.pdbx_seq_one_letter_code
_entity_poly.pdbx_strand_id
1 'polypeptide(L)'
;MPGSEDEIINQIVSDLNSLARLAALENAWETRGIAAMMAELYRYRRRSEGEPVELSAELRAVELCLRLVKPRYGVDCSWDFLTSGVESILVPRGELLRHVEEQVACRTGREEGFWIRIEAIPEEKSCSILVSDGPGPGEPVQMSYPL
;
A
#
# COMPACT_ATOMS: atom_id res chain seq x y z
N MET A 1 -29.77 -4.56 -9.98
CA MET A 1 -29.20 -3.57 -9.05
C MET A 1 -27.72 -3.88 -8.95
N PRO A 2 -26.80 -2.92 -9.05
CA PRO A 2 -25.43 -3.19 -8.66
C PRO A 2 -25.45 -3.58 -7.18
N GLY A 3 -24.75 -4.66 -6.84
CA GLY A 3 -24.59 -5.09 -5.45
C GLY A 3 -23.97 -3.97 -4.62
N SER A 4 -24.12 -4.04 -3.30
CA SER A 4 -23.42 -3.09 -2.41
C SER A 4 -21.92 -3.13 -2.70
N GLU A 5 -21.20 -2.04 -2.45
CA GLU A 5 -19.75 -1.98 -2.66
C GLU A 5 -19.01 -3.15 -1.99
N ASP A 6 -19.51 -3.56 -0.81
CA ASP A 6 -19.08 -4.78 -0.10
C ASP A 6 -19.25 -6.06 -0.92
N GLU A 7 -20.38 -6.24 -1.61
CA GLU A 7 -20.64 -7.40 -2.46
C GLU A 7 -19.66 -7.44 -3.65
N ILE A 8 -19.37 -6.27 -4.24
CA ILE A 8 -18.41 -6.15 -5.34
C ILE A 8 -17.00 -6.52 -4.85
N ILE A 9 -16.55 -5.95 -3.73
CA ILE A 9 -15.23 -6.25 -3.16
C ILE A 9 -15.13 -7.73 -2.78
N ASN A 10 -16.18 -8.31 -2.19
CA ASN A 10 -16.19 -9.74 -1.84
C ASN A 10 -16.09 -10.63 -3.09
N GLN A 11 -16.77 -10.27 -4.17
CA GLN A 11 -16.68 -10.99 -5.43
C GLN A 11 -15.25 -10.90 -6.01
N ILE A 12 -14.67 -9.71 -6.08
CA ILE A 12 -13.28 -9.51 -6.56
C ILE A 12 -12.29 -10.35 -5.74
N VAL A 13 -12.40 -10.31 -4.41
CA VAL A 13 -11.53 -11.12 -3.53
C VAL A 13 -11.74 -12.61 -3.78
N SER A 14 -12.98 -13.07 -3.98
CA SER A 14 -13.28 -14.47 -4.30
C SER A 14 -12.63 -14.91 -5.61
N ASP A 15 -12.73 -14.08 -6.65
CA ASP A 15 -12.16 -14.34 -7.98
C ASP A 15 -10.63 -14.36 -7.93
N LEU A 16 -10.01 -13.43 -7.21
CA LEU A 16 -8.55 -13.40 -6.98
C LEU A 16 -8.06 -14.65 -6.22
N ASN A 17 -8.81 -15.12 -5.22
CA ASN A 17 -8.47 -16.37 -4.53
C ASN A 17 -8.59 -17.59 -5.47
N SER A 18 -9.57 -17.58 -6.38
CA SER A 18 -9.72 -18.65 -7.39
C SER A 18 -8.58 -18.63 -8.40
N LEU A 19 -8.19 -17.44 -8.86
CA LEU A 19 -7.01 -17.25 -9.71
C LEU A 19 -5.73 -17.73 -9.01
N ALA A 20 -5.54 -17.39 -7.74
CA ALA A 20 -4.38 -17.84 -6.96
C ALA A 20 -4.32 -19.37 -6.83
N ARG A 21 -5.47 -20.04 -6.65
CA ARG A 21 -5.56 -21.51 -6.63
C ARG A 21 -5.26 -22.12 -7.99
N LEU A 22 -5.81 -21.57 -9.07
CA LEU A 22 -5.54 -22.05 -10.43
C LEU A 22 -4.06 -21.88 -10.79
N ALA A 23 -3.48 -20.72 -10.51
CA ALA A 23 -2.06 -20.45 -10.71
C ALA A 23 -1.18 -21.44 -9.93
N ALA A 24 -1.59 -21.85 -8.73
CA ALA A 24 -0.88 -22.88 -7.97
C ALA A 24 -0.92 -24.26 -8.66
N LEU A 25 -2.05 -24.65 -9.27
CA LEU A 25 -2.18 -25.89 -10.03
C LEU A 25 -1.32 -25.89 -11.30
N GLU A 26 -1.15 -24.72 -11.91
CA GLU A 26 -0.34 -24.52 -13.11
C GLU A 26 1.16 -24.26 -12.80
N ASN A 27 1.56 -24.27 -11.53
CA ASN A 27 2.91 -23.89 -11.09
C ASN A 27 3.33 -22.45 -11.48
N ALA A 28 2.37 -21.54 -11.65
CA ALA A 28 2.58 -20.12 -11.93
C ALA A 28 2.72 -19.33 -10.61
N TRP A 29 3.89 -19.43 -9.98
CA TRP A 29 4.14 -18.89 -8.64
C TRP A 29 4.03 -17.36 -8.55
N GLU A 30 4.52 -16.64 -9.56
CA GLU A 30 4.46 -15.18 -9.64
C GLU A 30 3.00 -14.72 -9.75
N THR A 31 2.20 -15.34 -10.61
CA THR A 31 0.78 -15.05 -10.78
C THR A 31 0.00 -15.33 -9.49
N ARG A 32 0.30 -16.44 -8.81
CA ARG A 32 -0.26 -16.73 -7.49
C ARG A 32 0.07 -15.63 -6.48
N GLY A 33 1.33 -15.19 -6.44
CA GLY A 33 1.79 -14.11 -5.56
C GLY A 33 1.04 -12.81 -5.80
N ILE A 34 0.94 -12.39 -7.06
CA ILE A 34 0.21 -11.17 -7.45
C ILE A 34 -1.27 -11.27 -7.05
N ALA A 35 -1.95 -12.37 -7.37
CA ALA A 35 -3.35 -12.55 -7.03
C ALA A 35 -3.60 -12.51 -5.52
N ALA A 36 -2.72 -13.12 -4.72
CA ALA A 36 -2.80 -13.09 -3.27
C ALA A 36 -2.57 -11.68 -2.69
N MET A 37 -1.56 -10.96 -3.19
CA MET A 37 -1.29 -9.58 -2.78
C MET A 37 -2.44 -8.64 -3.11
N MET A 38 -3.04 -8.76 -4.30
CA MET A 38 -4.23 -8.00 -4.66
C MET A 38 -5.40 -8.32 -3.72
N ALA A 39 -5.65 -9.60 -3.43
CA ALA A 39 -6.74 -9.98 -2.53
C ALA A 39 -6.54 -9.42 -1.12
N GLU A 40 -5.31 -9.40 -0.62
CA GLU A 40 -4.97 -8.78 0.68
C GLU A 40 -5.21 -7.27 0.67
N LEU A 41 -4.79 -6.56 -0.39
CA LEU A 41 -5.01 -5.13 -0.54
C LEU A 41 -6.51 -4.77 -0.63
N TYR A 42 -7.32 -5.57 -1.34
CA TYR A 42 -8.78 -5.36 -1.38
C TYR A 42 -9.45 -5.62 -0.03
N ARG A 43 -9.01 -6.63 0.73
CA ARG A 43 -9.50 -6.86 2.10
C ARG A 43 -9.16 -5.69 3.02
N TYR A 44 -7.99 -5.09 2.85
CA TYR A 44 -7.60 -3.88 3.57
C TYR A 44 -8.54 -2.72 3.29
N ARG A 45 -8.85 -2.49 2.01
CA ARG A 45 -9.74 -1.41 1.55
C ARG A 45 -11.20 -1.59 1.99
N ARG A 46 -11.66 -2.82 2.23
CA ARG A 46 -13.05 -3.12 2.61
C ARG A 46 -13.52 -2.46 3.90
N ARG A 47 -12.65 -2.26 4.88
CA ARG A 47 -13.05 -1.68 6.17
C ARG A 47 -13.47 -0.20 5.98
N SER A 48 -13.98 0.51 6.99
CA SER A 48 -14.44 1.91 6.84
C SER A 48 -13.27 2.91 6.81
N GLU A 49 -13.10 3.67 5.73
CA GLU A 49 -12.00 4.65 5.60
C GLU A 49 -11.91 5.56 6.84
N GLY A 50 -10.69 5.82 7.31
CA GLY A 50 -10.45 6.62 8.52
C GLY A 50 -10.62 5.89 9.86
N GLU A 51 -11.01 4.60 9.86
CA GLU A 51 -10.92 3.76 11.07
C GLU A 51 -9.47 3.74 11.60
N PRO A 52 -9.24 3.89 12.92
CA PRO A 52 -7.89 3.78 13.46
C PRO A 52 -7.30 2.38 13.27
N VAL A 53 -6.11 2.30 12.68
CA VAL A 53 -5.32 1.07 12.54
C VAL A 53 -3.89 1.30 13.00
N GLU A 54 -3.19 0.23 13.37
CA GLU A 54 -1.75 0.33 13.63
C GLU A 54 -1.01 0.75 12.36
N LEU A 55 0.00 1.62 12.52
CA LEU A 55 0.92 2.01 11.44
C LEU A 55 1.50 0.78 10.73
N SER A 56 1.78 -0.31 11.46
CA SER A 56 2.23 -1.58 10.92
C SER A 56 1.30 -2.17 9.83
N ALA A 57 -0.02 -2.02 10.01
CA ALA A 57 -1.02 -2.51 9.07
C ALA A 57 -1.11 -1.61 7.83
N GLU A 58 -1.02 -0.29 8.03
CA GLU A 58 -1.00 0.70 6.96
C GLU A 58 0.27 0.53 6.09
N LEU A 59 1.44 0.39 6.71
CA LEU A 59 2.71 0.13 6.01
C LEU A 59 2.69 -1.17 5.22
N ARG A 60 2.03 -2.22 5.74
CA ARG A 60 1.85 -3.47 4.99
C ARG A 60 1.01 -3.25 3.73
N ALA A 61 -0.07 -2.48 3.82
CA ALA A 61 -0.90 -2.16 2.65
C ALA A 61 -0.12 -1.33 1.62
N VAL A 62 0.67 -0.36 2.08
CA VAL A 62 1.61 0.41 1.23
C VAL A 62 2.62 -0.53 0.55
N GLU A 63 3.21 -1.47 1.29
CA GLU A 63 4.18 -2.41 0.73
C GLU A 63 3.55 -3.28 -0.36
N LEU A 64 2.32 -3.77 -0.15
CA LEU A 64 1.58 -4.53 -1.16
C LEU A 64 1.35 -3.70 -2.43
N CYS A 65 0.94 -2.45 -2.29
CA CYS A 65 0.80 -1.52 -3.42
C CYS A 65 2.11 -1.40 -4.22
N LEU A 66 3.23 -1.14 -3.52
CA LEU A 66 4.54 -0.99 -4.14
C LEU A 66 5.06 -2.27 -4.80
N ARG A 67 4.85 -3.43 -4.16
CA ARG A 67 5.18 -4.75 -4.73
C ARG A 67 4.35 -5.07 -5.96
N LEU A 68 3.09 -4.65 -6.02
CA LEU A 68 2.22 -4.87 -7.18
C LEU A 68 2.66 -4.05 -8.40
N VAL A 69 3.26 -2.86 -8.19
CA VAL A 69 3.76 -2.04 -9.29
C VAL A 69 5.21 -2.30 -9.64
N LYS A 70 6.02 -2.87 -8.73
CA LYS A 70 7.42 -3.20 -8.97
C LYS A 70 7.68 -3.97 -10.28
N PRO A 71 6.89 -4.98 -10.69
CA PRO A 71 7.12 -5.67 -11.97
C PRO A 71 7.11 -4.76 -13.20
N ARG A 72 6.40 -3.62 -13.14
CA ARG A 72 6.33 -2.64 -14.23
C ARG A 72 7.58 -1.75 -14.29
N TYR A 73 8.16 -1.43 -13.15
CA TYR A 73 9.28 -0.48 -13.01
C TYR A 73 10.63 -1.17 -12.73
N GLY A 74 10.63 -2.49 -12.52
CA GLY A 74 11.83 -3.30 -12.34
C GLY A 74 12.67 -2.90 -11.13
N VAL A 75 13.99 -2.85 -11.34
CA VAL A 75 14.98 -2.43 -10.33
C VAL A 75 14.88 -0.96 -9.98
N ASP A 76 14.23 -0.19 -10.84
CA ASP A 76 14.12 1.25 -10.71
C ASP A 76 12.98 1.65 -9.75
N CYS A 77 12.22 0.68 -9.21
CA CYS A 77 11.29 0.88 -8.09
C CYS A 77 11.88 0.35 -6.78
N SER A 78 12.12 1.26 -5.84
CA SER A 78 12.64 0.94 -4.50
C SER A 78 11.83 1.63 -3.41
N TRP A 79 11.87 1.09 -2.20
CA TRP A 79 11.23 1.73 -1.05
C TRP A 79 11.92 1.38 0.25
N ASP A 80 11.76 2.27 1.24
CA ASP A 80 12.35 2.13 2.57
C ASP A 80 11.39 2.66 3.64
N PHE A 81 11.28 1.93 4.76
CA PHE A 81 10.40 2.26 5.88
C PHE A 81 11.25 2.44 7.15
N LEU A 82 11.53 3.69 7.49
CA LEU A 82 12.28 4.08 8.68
C LEU A 82 11.30 4.36 9.83
N THR A 83 10.68 3.31 10.35
CA THR A 83 9.54 3.41 11.30
C THR A 83 9.73 2.66 12.61
N SER A 84 10.98 2.30 12.93
CA SER A 84 11.31 1.50 14.11
C SER A 84 10.88 2.15 15.42
N GLY A 85 10.10 1.43 16.22
CA GLY A 85 9.67 1.83 17.56
C GLY A 85 8.34 2.58 17.62
N VAL A 86 7.68 2.80 16.48
CA VAL A 86 6.38 3.47 16.40
C VAL A 86 5.35 2.67 15.61
N GLU A 87 5.62 1.41 15.27
CA GLU A 87 4.75 0.61 14.40
C GLU A 87 3.36 0.34 15.00
N SER A 88 3.21 0.50 16.31
CA SER A 88 1.95 0.34 17.04
C SER A 88 1.11 1.62 17.19
N ILE A 89 1.59 2.78 16.70
CA ILE A 89 0.78 4.02 16.76
C ILE A 89 -0.47 3.87 15.90
N LEU A 90 -1.55 4.54 16.28
CA LEU A 90 -2.80 4.49 15.53
C LEU A 90 -2.83 5.60 14.47
N VAL A 91 -3.04 5.20 13.22
CA VAL A 91 -3.21 6.10 12.07
C VAL A 91 -4.58 5.86 11.42
N PRO A 92 -5.17 6.86 10.75
CA PRO A 92 -6.37 6.68 9.94
C PRO A 92 -6.12 5.70 8.79
N ARG A 93 -6.93 4.65 8.71
CA ARG A 93 -6.78 3.64 7.67
C ARG A 93 -6.95 4.24 6.28
N GLY A 94 -6.00 3.92 5.41
CA GLY A 94 -5.98 4.28 4.00
C GLY A 94 -5.31 5.62 3.72
N GLU A 95 -4.93 6.40 4.74
CA GLU A 95 -4.34 7.73 4.54
C GLU A 95 -2.97 7.65 3.86
N LEU A 96 -2.03 6.86 4.40
CA LEU A 96 -0.70 6.68 3.79
C LEU A 96 -0.81 5.94 2.45
N LEU A 97 -1.65 4.92 2.38
CA LEU A 97 -1.87 4.15 1.16
C LEU A 97 -2.34 5.06 0.02
N ARG A 98 -3.31 5.95 0.28
CA ARG A 98 -3.83 6.90 -0.72
C ARG A 98 -2.73 7.83 -1.23
N HIS A 99 -1.90 8.38 -0.33
CA HIS A 99 -0.77 9.23 -0.73
C HIS A 99 0.24 8.50 -1.62
N VAL A 100 0.57 7.25 -1.27
CA VAL A 100 1.47 6.42 -2.08
C VAL A 100 0.83 6.07 -3.43
N GLU A 101 -0.46 5.77 -3.47
CA GLU A 101 -1.19 5.51 -4.72
C GLU A 101 -1.20 6.72 -5.64
N GLU A 102 -1.40 7.93 -5.10
CA GLU A 102 -1.32 9.19 -5.83
C GLU A 102 0.07 9.41 -6.43
N GLN A 103 1.13 9.17 -5.64
CA GLN A 103 2.52 9.26 -6.11
C GLN A 103 2.80 8.26 -7.25
N VAL A 104 2.39 7.00 -7.09
CA VAL A 104 2.54 5.96 -8.11
C VAL A 104 1.73 6.30 -9.37
N ALA A 105 0.50 6.81 -9.22
CA ALA A 105 -0.34 7.22 -10.34
C ALA A 105 0.32 8.33 -11.18
N CYS A 106 0.96 9.31 -10.54
CA CYS A 106 1.69 10.39 -11.21
C CYS A 106 2.89 9.90 -12.05
N ARG A 107 3.39 8.68 -11.77
CA ARG A 107 4.48 8.02 -12.50
C ARG A 107 3.98 7.08 -13.60
N THR A 108 2.67 6.87 -13.70
CA THR A 108 2.11 5.96 -14.71
C THR A 108 2.37 6.53 -16.11
N GLY A 109 3.15 5.81 -16.92
CA GLY A 109 3.54 6.23 -18.27
C GLY A 109 4.93 6.88 -18.39
N ARG A 110 5.68 6.99 -17.28
CA ARG A 110 7.10 7.36 -17.31
C ARG A 110 7.96 6.08 -17.25
N GLU A 111 9.04 6.05 -18.01
CA GLU A 111 10.02 4.94 -17.98
C GLU A 111 11.10 5.13 -16.89
N GLU A 112 11.09 6.27 -16.20
CA GLU A 112 12.02 6.55 -15.13
C GLU A 112 11.62 5.81 -13.84
N GLY A 113 12.64 5.29 -13.16
CA GLY A 113 12.51 4.78 -11.80
C GLY A 113 11.93 5.77 -10.81
N PHE A 114 11.48 5.23 -9.68
CA PHE A 114 11.17 6.01 -8.50
C PHE A 114 11.49 5.28 -7.21
N TRP A 115 11.70 6.04 -6.15
CA TRP A 115 11.79 5.54 -4.80
C TRP A 115 10.70 6.16 -3.93
N ILE A 116 10.25 5.42 -2.92
CA ILE A 116 9.37 5.93 -1.85
C ILE A 116 10.06 5.71 -0.52
N ARG A 117 10.15 6.74 0.31
CA ARG A 117 10.63 6.64 1.69
C ARG A 117 9.53 7.07 2.63
N ILE A 118 9.24 6.22 3.63
CA ILE A 118 8.35 6.57 4.74
C ILE A 118 9.19 6.59 6.00
N GLU A 119 9.25 7.74 6.66
CA GLU A 119 10.03 7.96 7.87
C GLU A 119 9.12 8.38 9.01
N ALA A 120 9.29 7.77 10.18
CA ALA A 120 8.65 8.19 11.40
C ALA A 120 9.58 9.04 12.25
N ILE A 121 9.13 10.23 12.61
CA ILE A 121 9.85 11.21 13.41
C ILE A 121 9.11 11.33 14.75
N PRO A 122 9.56 10.63 15.80
CA PRO A 122 8.94 10.73 17.12
C PRO A 122 9.20 12.11 17.73
N GLU A 123 8.16 12.68 18.32
CA GLU A 123 8.14 13.94 19.08
C GLU A 123 7.63 13.65 20.51
N GLU A 124 7.67 14.63 21.42
CA GLU A 124 7.32 14.39 22.85
C GLU A 124 5.92 13.81 23.07
N LYS A 125 4.94 14.10 22.20
CA LYS A 125 3.53 13.68 22.34
C LYS A 125 2.89 13.22 21.02
N SER A 126 3.70 13.14 19.98
CA SER A 126 3.25 12.91 18.61
C SER A 126 4.31 12.15 17.84
N CYS A 127 3.91 11.56 16.72
CA CYS A 127 4.80 11.01 15.73
C CYS A 127 4.44 11.63 14.39
N SER A 128 5.39 12.31 13.76
CA SER A 128 5.23 12.72 12.37
C SER A 128 5.62 11.58 11.44
N ILE A 129 4.80 11.31 10.44
CA ILE A 129 5.12 10.40 9.34
C ILE A 129 5.41 11.26 8.11
N LEU A 130 6.62 11.14 7.57
CA LEU A 130 7.08 11.82 6.38
C LEU A 130 7.10 10.83 5.21
N VAL A 131 6.36 11.12 4.15
CA VAL A 131 6.34 10.36 2.90
C VAL A 131 7.05 11.16 1.83
N SER A 132 8.19 10.65 1.36
CA SER A 132 9.02 11.28 0.33
C SER A 132 9.10 10.39 -0.91
N ASP A 133 9.12 10.99 -2.10
CA ASP A 133 9.38 10.29 -3.36
C ASP A 133 10.48 10.96 -4.19
N GLY A 134 11.15 10.20 -5.04
CA GLY A 134 12.13 10.75 -5.97
C GLY A 134 12.38 9.83 -7.17
N PRO A 135 12.97 10.32 -8.28
CA PRO A 135 13.28 11.71 -8.63
C PRO A 135 11.99 12.39 -9.12
N GLY A 136 11.29 13.09 -8.24
CA GLY A 136 9.98 13.68 -8.49
C GLY A 136 9.94 15.14 -8.12
N PRO A 137 8.96 15.88 -8.65
CA PRO A 137 8.68 17.25 -8.21
C PRO A 137 7.93 17.29 -6.85
N GLY A 138 7.65 16.14 -6.23
CA GLY A 138 6.85 16.05 -5.02
C GLY A 138 7.60 16.61 -3.81
N GLU A 139 6.99 17.58 -3.13
CA GLU A 139 7.40 17.90 -1.77
C GLU A 139 7.02 16.74 -0.84
N PRO A 140 7.85 16.41 0.16
CA PRO A 140 7.50 15.42 1.16
C PRO A 140 6.15 15.74 1.83
N VAL A 141 5.29 14.74 1.95
CA VAL A 141 4.04 14.86 2.70
C VAL A 141 4.31 14.53 4.15
N GLN A 142 4.03 15.48 5.07
CA GLN A 142 4.14 15.26 6.50
C GLN A 142 2.74 15.16 7.13
N MET A 143 2.51 14.06 7.85
CA MET A 143 1.30 13.82 8.66
C MET A 143 1.72 13.70 10.12
N SER A 144 0.90 14.17 11.06
CA SER A 144 1.22 14.10 12.50
C SER A 144 0.14 13.35 13.25
N TYR A 145 0.55 12.35 14.03
CA TYR A 145 -0.33 11.49 14.82
C TYR A 145 0.01 11.58 16.31
N PRO A 146 -0.97 11.46 17.21
CA PRO A 146 -0.69 11.36 18.64
C PRO A 146 0.01 10.03 18.99
N LEU A 147 0.93 10.07 19.96
CA LEU A 147 1.54 8.87 20.58
C LEU A 147 0.67 8.30 21.70
#